data_AF-Q177P6-F1
#
_entry.id   AF-Q177P6-F1
#
_cell.length_a   1.000
_cell.length_b   1.000
_cell.length_c   1.000
_cell.angle_alpha   90.00
_cell.angle_beta   90.00
_cell.angle_gamma   90.00
#
_symmetry.space_group_name_H-M   'P 1'
#
loop_
_entity.id
_entity.type
_entity.pdbx_description
1 polymer ?
#
loop_
_entity_poly.entity_id
_entity_poly.type
_entity_poly.pdbx_seq_one_letter_code
_entity_poly.pdbx_strand_id
1 'polypeptide(L)'
;DGEFEEMVSRIVAIFFGLIGITGLLGNALVVLVVLSNPLMRSTTNLLIINLAVADLLFVIFCIPFTATDYVVSSWPFGDLWCKSVQYLIVVTAHASIYTLVLMSLDRFLAVVHPIASMVIRTEKNTLWAITILWVLIITTALPVLFAHGINVSYV
;
A
#
# COMPACT_ATOMS: atom_id res chain seq x y z
N ASP A 1 -25.03 -15.26 -19.36
CA ASP A 1 -23.99 -15.42 -18.32
C ASP A 1 -22.61 -15.01 -18.82
N GLY A 2 -22.09 -15.59 -19.91
CA GLY A 2 -20.76 -15.25 -20.45
C GLY A 2 -20.54 -13.80 -20.93
N GLU A 3 -21.53 -13.14 -21.54
CA GLU A 3 -21.38 -11.73 -21.97
C GLU A 3 -21.20 -10.77 -20.80
N PHE A 4 -21.82 -11.05 -19.66
CA PHE A 4 -21.70 -10.24 -18.45
C PHE A 4 -20.30 -10.39 -17.84
N GLU A 5 -19.77 -11.61 -17.77
CA GLU A 5 -18.41 -11.87 -17.26
C GLU A 5 -17.34 -11.23 -18.15
N GLU A 6 -17.50 -11.29 -19.48
CA GLU A 6 -16.57 -10.65 -20.41
C GLU A 6 -16.61 -9.11 -20.28
N MET A 7 -17.81 -8.54 -20.11
CA MET A 7 -17.97 -7.10 -19.86
C MET A 7 -17.31 -6.68 -18.55
N VAL A 8 -17.53 -7.43 -17.46
CA VAL A 8 -16.91 -7.16 -16.15
C VAL A 8 -15.39 -7.24 -16.24
N SER A 9 -14.86 -8.30 -16.87
CA SER A 9 -13.41 -8.49 -17.01
C SER A 9 -12.74 -7.34 -17.76
N ARG A 10 -13.33 -6.90 -18.89
CA ARG A 10 -12.81 -5.76 -19.67
C ARG A 10 -12.84 -4.45 -18.88
N ILE A 11 -13.95 -4.18 -18.19
CA ILE A 11 -14.09 -2.97 -17.37
C ILE A 11 -13.06 -2.97 -16.24
N VAL A 12 -12.92 -4.07 -15.51
CA VAL A 12 -11.96 -4.23 -14.41
C VAL A 12 -10.53 -4.05 -14.90
N ALA A 13 -10.17 -4.65 -16.04
CA ALA A 13 -8.83 -4.51 -16.62
C ALA A 13 -8.50 -3.05 -16.97
N ILE A 14 -9.47 -2.30 -17.53
CA ILE A 14 -9.28 -0.87 -17.84
C ILE A 14 -9.06 -0.06 -16.55
N PHE A 15 -9.89 -0.27 -15.52
CA PHE A 15 -9.74 0.45 -14.25
C PHE A 15 -8.43 0.12 -13.55
N PHE A 16 -8.03 -1.16 -13.49
CA PHE A 16 -6.74 -1.54 -12.93
C PHE A 16 -5.56 -1.01 -13.72
N GLY A 17 -5.65 -0.95 -15.06
CA GLY A 17 -4.65 -0.29 -15.89
C GLY A 17 -4.51 1.20 -15.56
N LEU A 18 -5.64 1.92 -15.44
CA LEU A 18 -5.64 3.34 -15.08
C LEU A 18 -5.08 3.56 -13.67
N ILE A 19 -5.53 2.81 -12.67
CA ILE A 19 -5.03 2.86 -11.29
C ILE A 19 -3.54 2.54 -11.25
N GLY A 20 -3.10 1.52 -11.99
CA GLY A 20 -1.71 1.11 -12.05
C GLY A 20 -0.82 2.19 -12.65
N ILE A 21 -1.18 2.76 -13.80
CA ILE A 21 -0.39 3.80 -14.46
C ILE A 21 -0.36 5.08 -13.62
N THR A 22 -1.53 5.56 -13.20
CA THR A 22 -1.63 6.81 -12.43
C THR A 22 -0.99 6.69 -11.05
N GLY A 23 -1.19 5.55 -10.38
CA GLY A 23 -0.59 5.24 -9.09
C GLY A 23 0.93 5.11 -9.18
N LEU A 24 1.46 4.44 -10.22
CA LEU A 24 2.90 4.31 -10.42
C LEU A 24 3.54 5.69 -10.68
N LEU A 25 3.03 6.44 -11.67
CA LEU A 25 3.58 7.73 -12.04
C LEU A 25 3.45 8.76 -10.92
N GLY A 26 2.27 8.82 -10.28
CA GLY A 26 1.98 9.76 -9.21
C GLY A 26 2.85 9.52 -7.98
N ASN A 27 2.87 8.29 -7.47
CA ASN A 27 3.64 7.98 -6.26
C ASN A 27 5.16 8.00 -6.52
N ALA A 28 5.62 7.59 -7.70
CA ALA A 28 7.03 7.72 -8.06
C ALA A 28 7.44 9.20 -8.11
N LEU A 29 6.61 10.08 -8.70
CA LEU A 29 6.87 11.52 -8.73
C LEU A 29 6.95 12.10 -7.32
N VAL A 30 6.04 11.70 -6.41
CA VAL A 30 6.07 12.12 -5.01
C VAL A 30 7.41 11.75 -4.36
N VAL A 31 7.85 10.49 -4.49
CA VAL A 31 9.15 10.04 -3.95
C VAL A 31 10.30 10.86 -4.54
N LEU A 32 10.33 11.04 -5.86
CA LEU A 32 11.38 11.80 -6.55
C LEU A 32 11.45 13.25 -6.07
N VAL A 33 10.30 13.94 -6.00
CA VAL A 33 10.22 15.36 -5.62
C VAL A 33 10.65 15.59 -4.18
N VAL A 34 10.22 14.73 -3.25
CA VAL A 34 10.58 14.88 -1.83
C VAL A 34 12.05 14.53 -1.59
N LEU A 35 12.59 13.49 -2.24
CA LEU A 35 14.00 13.12 -2.08
C LEU A 35 14.96 14.11 -2.76
N SER A 36 14.54 14.71 -3.88
CA SER A 36 15.37 15.67 -4.62
C SER A 36 15.45 17.06 -3.97
N ASN A 37 14.55 17.37 -3.02
CA ASN A 37 14.54 18.65 -2.33
C ASN A 37 14.84 18.51 -0.83
N PRO A 38 16.10 18.73 -0.41
CA PRO A 38 16.49 18.65 1.00
C PRO A 38 15.73 19.62 1.92
N LEU A 39 15.24 20.74 1.39
CA LEU A 39 14.43 21.71 2.15
C LEU A 39 13.04 21.16 2.51
N MET A 40 12.63 20.06 1.86
CA MET A 40 11.39 19.34 2.14
C MET A 40 11.60 18.16 3.10
N ARG A 41 12.71 18.07 3.83
CA ARG A 41 12.85 17.05 4.88
C ARG A 41 12.15 17.51 6.15
N SER A 42 10.89 17.15 6.28
CA SER A 42 10.04 17.40 7.44
C SER A 42 9.32 16.11 7.85
N THR A 43 8.80 16.04 9.08
CA THR A 43 8.04 14.87 9.57
C THR A 43 6.89 14.50 8.64
N THR A 44 6.12 15.49 8.19
CA THR A 44 5.02 15.26 7.24
C THR A 44 5.55 14.66 5.93
N ASN A 45 6.66 15.15 5.41
CA ASN A 45 7.19 14.69 4.12
C ASN A 45 7.78 13.27 4.21
N LEU A 46 8.28 12.86 5.38
CA LEU A 46 8.64 11.46 5.64
C LEU A 46 7.41 10.55 5.63
N LEU A 47 6.29 10.99 6.22
CA LEU A 47 5.02 10.26 6.13
C LEU A 47 4.50 10.19 4.69
N ILE A 48 4.66 11.26 3.90
CA ILE A 48 4.28 11.29 2.49
C ILE A 48 5.09 10.28 1.67
N ILE A 49 6.41 10.21 1.90
CA ILE A 49 7.24 9.18 1.28
C ILE A 49 6.79 7.78 1.71
N ASN A 50 6.52 7.55 3.01
CA ASN A 50 6.08 6.24 3.49
C ASN A 50 4.76 5.80 2.82
N LEU A 51 3.81 6.72 2.67
CA LEU A 51 2.56 6.47 1.96
C LEU A 51 2.81 6.14 0.49
N ALA A 52 3.64 6.94 -0.20
CA ALA A 52 3.98 6.70 -1.60
C ALA A 52 4.70 5.35 -1.81
N VAL A 53 5.55 4.93 -0.88
CA VAL A 53 6.19 3.60 -0.91
C VAL A 53 5.15 2.48 -0.74
N ALA A 54 4.22 2.61 0.20
CA ALA A 54 3.14 1.63 0.38
C ALA A 54 2.26 1.51 -0.88
N ASP A 55 1.91 2.64 -1.50
CA ASP A 55 1.09 2.67 -2.71
C ASP A 55 1.86 2.13 -3.93
N LEU A 56 3.17 2.40 -4.05
CA LEU A 56 4.02 1.79 -5.09
C LEU A 56 4.10 0.27 -4.94
N LEU A 57 4.26 -0.23 -3.71
CA LEU A 57 4.23 -1.68 -3.45
C LEU A 57 2.89 -2.28 -3.87
N PHE A 58 1.78 -1.64 -3.55
CA PHE A 58 0.44 -2.09 -3.95
C PHE A 58 0.28 -2.10 -5.47
N VAL A 59 0.66 -1.02 -6.15
CA VAL A 59 0.52 -0.90 -7.60
C VAL A 59 1.43 -1.88 -8.36
N ILE A 60 2.65 -2.14 -7.88
CA ILE A 60 3.59 -3.02 -8.57
C ILE A 60 3.27 -4.50 -8.31
N PHE A 61 2.97 -4.86 -7.06
CA PHE A 61 2.86 -6.27 -6.64
C PHE A 61 1.44 -6.78 -6.47
N CYS A 62 0.43 -5.90 -6.38
CA CYS A 62 -0.95 -6.33 -6.18
C CYS A 62 -1.77 -6.15 -7.46
N ILE A 63 -1.79 -4.95 -8.02
CA ILE A 63 -2.67 -4.61 -9.15
C ILE A 63 -2.55 -5.54 -10.36
N PRO A 64 -1.35 -5.86 -10.91
CA PRO A 64 -1.24 -6.71 -12.10
C PRO A 64 -1.71 -8.15 -11.85
N PHE A 65 -1.49 -8.64 -10.62
CA PHE A 65 -1.83 -10.00 -10.24
C PHE A 65 -3.32 -10.13 -9.92
N THR A 66 -3.89 -9.16 -9.20
CA THR A 66 -5.33 -9.05 -9.03
C THR A 66 -6.02 -8.92 -10.39
N ALA A 67 -5.51 -8.08 -11.30
CA ALA A 67 -6.07 -7.96 -12.65
C ALA A 67 -6.04 -9.29 -13.42
N THR A 68 -4.98 -10.08 -13.27
CA THR A 68 -4.88 -11.41 -13.89
C THR A 68 -5.92 -12.36 -13.32
N ASP A 69 -6.18 -12.34 -12.02
CA ASP A 69 -7.20 -13.16 -11.35
C ASP A 69 -8.63 -12.86 -11.84
N TYR A 70 -8.91 -11.61 -12.24
CA TYR A 70 -10.20 -11.21 -12.84
C TYR A 70 -10.32 -11.51 -14.35
N VAL A 71 -9.21 -11.76 -15.04
CA VAL A 71 -9.20 -12.01 -16.50
C VAL A 71 -9.04 -13.48 -16.82
N VAL A 72 -8.30 -14.22 -16.00
CA VAL A 72 -7.99 -15.63 -16.21
C VAL A 72 -8.81 -16.46 -15.24
N SER A 73 -9.42 -17.54 -15.71
CA SER A 73 -10.26 -18.43 -14.91
C SER A 73 -9.51 -19.27 -13.86
N SER A 74 -8.17 -19.25 -13.89
CA SER A 74 -7.33 -20.00 -12.95
C SER A 74 -6.05 -19.23 -12.64
N TRP A 75 -5.54 -19.40 -11.42
CA TRP A 75 -4.32 -18.74 -10.95
C TRP A 75 -3.05 -19.49 -11.37
N PRO A 76 -2.21 -18.94 -12.27
CA PRO A 76 -1.07 -19.66 -12.84
C PRO A 76 0.22 -19.53 -12.01
N PHE A 77 0.29 -18.62 -11.03
CA PHE A 77 1.53 -18.27 -10.32
C PHE A 77 1.82 -19.16 -9.10
N GLY A 78 0.99 -20.18 -8.85
CA GLY A 78 1.12 -21.12 -7.74
C GLY A 78 0.68 -20.57 -6.36
N ASP A 79 0.58 -21.47 -5.38
CA ASP A 79 0.03 -21.20 -4.05
C ASP A 79 0.83 -20.15 -3.26
N LEU A 80 2.16 -20.25 -3.31
CA LEU A 80 3.04 -19.33 -2.58
C LEU A 80 2.85 -17.89 -3.03
N TRP A 81 2.70 -17.66 -4.34
CA TRP A 81 2.50 -16.32 -4.88
C TRP A 81 1.09 -15.81 -4.59
N CYS A 82 0.07 -16.69 -4.64
CA CYS A 82 -1.31 -16.34 -4.25
C CYS A 82 -1.34 -15.81 -2.81
N LYS A 83 -0.77 -16.57 -1.86
CA LYS A 83 -0.64 -16.16 -0.45
C LYS A 83 0.12 -14.86 -0.29
N SER A 84 1.24 -14.71 -0.99
CA SER A 84 2.08 -13.52 -0.94
C SER A 84 1.35 -12.27 -1.42
N VAL A 85 0.63 -12.34 -2.55
CA VAL A 85 -0.13 -11.21 -3.10
C VAL A 85 -1.25 -10.80 -2.16
N GLN A 86 -2.02 -11.76 -1.63
CA GLN A 86 -3.12 -11.46 -0.70
C GLN A 86 -2.61 -10.87 0.62
N TYR A 87 -1.50 -11.38 1.13
CA TYR A 87 -0.83 -10.81 2.28
C TYR A 87 -0.33 -9.38 2.00
N LEU A 88 0.31 -9.14 0.85
CA LEU A 88 0.80 -7.81 0.47
C LEU A 88 -0.34 -6.81 0.31
N ILE A 89 -1.48 -7.18 -0.27
CA ILE A 89 -2.68 -6.32 -0.36
C ILE A 89 -3.06 -5.80 1.03
N VAL A 90 -3.14 -6.71 2.02
CA VAL A 90 -3.51 -6.36 3.39
C VAL A 90 -2.44 -5.48 4.05
N VAL A 91 -1.16 -5.81 3.88
CA VAL A 91 -0.04 -5.04 4.44
C VAL A 91 -0.01 -3.63 3.87
N THR A 92 -0.09 -3.47 2.55
CA THR A 92 -0.05 -2.14 1.91
C THR A 92 -1.28 -1.32 2.27
N ALA A 93 -2.47 -1.93 2.36
CA ALA A 93 -3.69 -1.23 2.78
C ALA A 93 -3.56 -0.71 4.22
N HIS A 94 -3.10 -1.54 5.16
CA HIS A 94 -2.89 -1.12 6.54
C HIS A 94 -1.78 -0.06 6.65
N ALA A 95 -0.69 -0.21 5.89
CA ALA A 95 0.38 0.79 5.84
C ALA A 95 -0.15 2.15 5.40
N SER A 96 -0.96 2.21 4.33
CA SER A 96 -1.55 3.47 3.86
C SER A 96 -2.52 4.05 4.90
N ILE A 97 -3.42 3.24 5.48
CA ILE A 97 -4.37 3.69 6.52
C ILE A 97 -3.64 4.26 7.74
N TYR A 98 -2.70 3.52 8.33
CA TYR A 98 -2.00 3.99 9.52
C TYR A 98 -1.09 5.17 9.24
N THR A 99 -0.54 5.28 8.02
CA THR A 99 0.22 6.46 7.61
C THR A 99 -0.69 7.69 7.53
N LEU A 100 -1.89 7.56 6.96
CA LEU A 100 -2.88 8.64 6.95
C LEU A 100 -3.28 9.06 8.37
N VAL A 101 -3.46 8.10 9.28
CA VAL A 101 -3.71 8.39 10.71
C VAL A 101 -2.55 9.18 11.32
N LEU A 102 -1.29 8.78 11.06
CA LEU A 102 -0.13 9.54 11.52
C LEU A 102 -0.06 10.94 10.91
N MET A 103 -0.41 11.11 9.62
CA MET A 103 -0.47 12.42 8.99
C MET A 103 -1.53 13.31 9.66
N SER A 104 -2.71 12.76 9.95
CA SER A 104 -3.76 13.48 10.69
C SER A 104 -3.30 13.88 12.08
N LEU A 105 -2.62 12.99 12.80
CA LEU A 105 -2.06 13.28 14.12
C LEU A 105 -0.94 14.34 14.05
N ASP A 106 -0.04 14.25 13.07
CA ASP A 106 1.03 15.23 12.83
C ASP A 106 0.43 16.63 12.62
N ARG A 107 -0.65 16.73 11.83
CA ARG A 107 -1.38 17.99 11.59
C ARG A 107 -2.13 18.48 12.83
N PHE A 108 -2.78 17.58 13.56
CA PHE A 108 -3.47 17.91 14.80
C PHE A 108 -2.51 18.49 15.85
N LEU A 109 -1.38 17.82 16.09
CA LEU A 109 -0.36 18.29 17.04
C LEU A 109 0.22 19.65 16.66
N ALA A 110 0.47 19.87 15.37
CA ALA A 110 0.97 21.15 14.88
C ALA A 110 0.07 22.34 15.21
N VAL A 111 -1.25 22.13 15.18
CA VAL A 111 -2.25 23.19 15.36
C VAL A 111 -2.69 23.33 16.81
N VAL A 112 -3.01 22.21 17.48
CA VAL A 112 -3.64 22.23 18.81
C VAL A 112 -2.61 22.26 19.94
N HIS A 113 -1.42 21.70 19.73
CA HIS A 113 -0.39 21.58 20.76
C HIS A 113 0.98 22.12 20.28
N PRO A 114 1.10 23.43 19.98
CA PRO A 114 2.26 24.01 19.30
C PRO A 114 3.58 23.82 20.06
N ILE A 115 3.59 23.89 21.39
CA ILE A 115 4.80 23.72 22.21
C ILE A 115 5.23 22.24 22.24
N ALA A 116 4.30 21.32 22.51
CA ALA A 116 4.61 19.89 22.53
C ALA A 116 5.01 19.36 21.14
N SER A 117 4.40 19.92 20.09
CA SER A 117 4.71 19.63 18.69
C SER A 117 6.20 19.78 18.36
N MET A 118 6.91 20.76 18.94
CA MET A 118 8.34 20.96 18.69
C MET A 118 9.21 19.80 19.16
N VAL A 119 8.80 19.09 20.22
CA VAL A 119 9.55 17.94 20.77
C VAL A 119 9.08 16.63 20.17
N ILE A 120 7.78 16.52 19.86
CA ILE A 120 7.19 15.28 19.34
C ILE A 120 7.48 15.11 17.85
N ARG A 121 7.30 16.16 17.03
CA ARG A 121 7.44 16.13 15.58
C ARG A 121 8.89 16.28 15.14
N THR A 122 9.71 15.31 15.50
CA THR A 122 11.09 15.19 15.02
C THR A 122 11.21 14.06 14.00
N GLU A 123 12.14 14.19 13.05
CA GLU A 123 12.38 13.17 12.02
C GLU A 123 12.65 11.79 12.64
N LYS A 124 13.45 11.76 13.71
CA LYS A 124 13.77 10.54 14.45
C LYS A 124 12.51 9.88 15.01
N ASN A 125 11.63 10.64 15.66
CA ASN A 125 10.39 10.09 16.21
C ASN A 125 9.46 9.60 15.12
N THR A 126 9.37 10.31 13.99
CA THR A 126 8.58 9.88 12.83
C THR A 126 9.09 8.58 12.23
N LEU A 127 10.42 8.44 12.05
CA LEU A 127 11.02 7.19 11.56
C LEU A 127 10.78 6.02 12.52
N TRP A 128 10.88 6.25 13.83
CA TRP A 128 10.52 5.26 14.84
C TRP A 128 9.04 4.85 14.76
N ALA A 129 8.13 5.82 14.66
CA ALA A 129 6.70 5.55 14.52
C ALA A 129 6.38 4.73 13.27
N ILE A 130 6.97 5.08 12.12
CA ILE A 130 6.85 4.33 10.86
C ILE A 130 7.36 2.90 11.07
N THR A 131 8.54 2.72 11.65
CA THR A 131 9.14 1.39 11.86
C THR A 131 8.26 0.51 12.75
N ILE A 132 7.74 1.06 13.85
CA ILE A 132 6.83 0.36 14.76
C ILE A 132 5.55 -0.06 14.02
N LEU A 133 4.97 0.84 13.21
CA LEU A 133 3.80 0.51 12.41
C LEU A 133 4.08 -0.62 11.43
N TRP A 134 5.19 -0.59 10.69
CA TRP A 134 5.53 -1.67 9.76
C TRP A 134 5.64 -3.02 10.47
N VAL A 135 6.30 -3.07 11.63
CA VAL A 135 6.39 -4.30 12.42
C VAL A 135 5.01 -4.77 12.88
N LEU A 136 4.18 -3.86 13.39
CA LEU A 136 2.81 -4.19 13.81
C LEU A 136 1.97 -4.71 12.64
N ILE A 137 2.02 -4.06 11.48
CA ILE A 137 1.25 -4.45 10.29
C ILE A 137 1.69 -5.82 9.79
N ILE A 138 2.99 -6.04 9.64
CA ILE A 138 3.54 -7.31 9.16
C ILE A 138 3.14 -8.46 10.11
N THR A 139 3.20 -8.22 11.42
CA THR A 139 2.85 -9.24 12.42
C THR A 139 1.34 -9.51 12.49
N THR A 140 0.49 -8.49 12.46
CA THR A 140 -0.97 -8.66 12.51
C THR A 140 -1.56 -9.21 11.22
N ALA A 141 -0.88 -9.04 10.09
CA ALA A 141 -1.29 -9.59 8.79
C ALA A 141 -0.91 -11.08 8.61
N LEU A 142 -0.07 -11.67 9.47
CA LEU A 142 0.35 -13.08 9.35
C LEU A 142 -0.79 -14.09 9.19
N PRO A 143 -1.95 -13.98 9.88
CA PRO A 143 -3.07 -14.90 9.68
C PRO A 143 -3.58 -14.98 8.25
N VAL A 144 -3.41 -13.92 7.45
CA VAL A 144 -3.82 -13.87 6.02
C VAL A 144 -3.10 -14.93 5.21
N LEU A 145 -1.82 -15.21 5.50
CA LEU A 145 -1.02 -16.23 4.82
C LEU A 145 -1.55 -17.65 5.02
N PHE A 146 -2.19 -17.90 6.17
CA PHE A 146 -2.77 -19.20 6.51
C PHE A 146 -4.24 -19.31 6.10
N ALA A 147 -4.94 -18.17 6.03
CA ALA A 147 -6.35 -18.11 5.62
C ALA A 147 -6.54 -18.21 4.10
N HIS A 148 -5.58 -17.72 3.31
CA HIS A 148 -5.63 -17.80 1.85
C HIS A 148 -4.78 -18.95 1.32
N GLY A 149 -5.20 -19.52 0.20
CA GLY A 149 -4.47 -20.57 -0.52
C GLY A 149 -5.31 -21.09 -1.68
N ILE A 150 -4.66 -21.74 -2.64
CA ILE A 150 -5.37 -22.48 -3.68
C ILE A 150 -5.72 -23.87 -3.13
N ASN A 151 -6.96 -24.31 -3.29
CA ASN A 151 -7.34 -25.69 -2.97
C ASN A 151 -6.67 -26.63 -3.96
N VAL A 152 -5.61 -27.32 -3.54
CA VAL A 152 -4.87 -28.32 -4.34
C VAL A 152 -5.65 -29.66 -4.40
N SER A 153 -6.97 -29.62 -4.56
CA SER A 153 -7.82 -30.82 -4.62
C SER A 153 -8.18 -31.24 -6.05
N TYR A 154 -7.48 -30.71 -7.07
CA TYR A 154 -7.65 -31.09 -8.47
C TYR A 154 -6.29 -31.29 -9.16
N VAL A 155 -5.47 -32.19 -8.63
CA VAL A 155 -4.51 -32.98 -9.40
C VAL A 155 -4.76 -34.44 -9.08
#